data_AF-A0A536QJ31-F1
#
_entry.id   AF-A0A536QJ31-F1
#
_cell.length_a   1.000
_cell.length_b   1.000
_cell.length_c   1.000
_cell.angle_alpha   90.00
_cell.angle_beta   90.00
_cell.angle_gamma   90.00
#
_symmetry.space_group_name_H-M   'P 1'
#
loop_
_entity.id
_entity.type
_entity.pdbx_description
1 polymer ?
#
loop_
_entity_poly.entity_id
_entity_poly.type
_entity_poly.pdbx_seq_one_letter_code
_entity_poly.pdbx_strand_id
1 'polypeptide(L)'
;MGPFDRFNDRAKRVLALAQNEAVLLNHNYIGVEHLLLGLIREGEGVAARVLDSLGVELSKVRAAVEFTVGRGDSTTAPSEITLSPRTKKVIELAIDEARKLGHSHVGTEHLLLGLLHESESDAAGVLQSLGVPIEKVRHQVIATLGQQGVGDTGSAWVGGEGRPAYANTRWAPIGPFDRLDADAGRILARAYWEAGRSNCRHIGPEQLLLALVADHSPWMRRVWKELGVDLVSLVARIGAAAPPHEGGKPDRLISVAEFSDAIDRASSFAAQRGSALIRPEHLLLGIFGGAPGTAVDALEAAGVTPEQVREIVDKLKS
;
A
#
# COMPACT_ATOMS: atom_id res chain seq x y z
N MET A 1 35.81 -5.02 3.35
CA MET A 1 34.44 -5.23 3.85
C MET A 1 33.74 -3.89 3.73
N GLY A 2 32.79 -3.76 2.80
CA GLY A 2 32.04 -2.55 2.57
C GLY A 2 31.16 -2.17 3.77
N PRO A 3 30.78 -0.89 3.89
CA PRO A 3 30.01 -0.38 5.04
C PRO A 3 28.62 -1.05 5.22
N PHE A 4 28.12 -1.74 4.18
CA PHE A 4 26.81 -2.39 4.18
C PHE A 4 26.87 -3.93 4.10
N ASP A 5 28.05 -4.53 4.24
CA ASP A 5 28.20 -6.00 4.12
C ASP A 5 27.43 -6.75 5.21
N ARG A 6 27.13 -6.10 6.34
CA ARG A 6 26.34 -6.65 7.45
C ARG A 6 24.82 -6.53 7.26
N PHE A 7 24.36 -5.89 6.19
CA PHE A 7 22.94 -5.67 5.95
C PHE A 7 22.33 -6.84 5.18
N ASN A 8 21.12 -7.25 5.54
CA ASN A 8 20.36 -8.18 4.72
C ASN A 8 19.82 -7.50 3.45
N ASP A 9 19.32 -8.28 2.49
CA ASP A 9 18.90 -7.77 1.18
C ASP A 9 17.73 -6.79 1.28
N ARG A 10 16.82 -6.98 2.25
CA ARG A 10 15.72 -6.05 2.52
C ARG A 10 16.22 -4.70 3.05
N ALA A 11 17.15 -4.71 3.98
CA ALA A 11 17.75 -3.50 4.54
C ALA A 11 18.57 -2.73 3.48
N LYS A 12 19.26 -3.44 2.57
CA LYS A 12 19.89 -2.82 1.39
C LYS A 12 18.86 -2.20 0.45
N ARG A 13 17.73 -2.88 0.21
CA ARG A 13 16.61 -2.37 -0.59
C ARG A 13 16.02 -1.09 0.01
N VAL A 14 15.84 -1.03 1.33
CA VAL A 14 15.39 0.18 2.04
C VAL A 14 16.28 1.38 1.73
N LEU A 15 17.60 1.22 1.74
CA LEU A 15 18.54 2.31 1.44
C LEU A 15 18.42 2.80 -0.01
N ALA A 16 18.25 1.87 -0.96
CA ALA A 16 18.01 2.23 -2.37
C ALA A 16 16.66 2.94 -2.55
N LEU A 17 15.61 2.51 -1.84
CA LEU A 17 14.31 3.18 -1.85
C LEU A 17 14.38 4.57 -1.22
N ALA A 18 15.14 4.74 -0.14
CA ALA A 18 15.37 6.04 0.48
C ALA A 18 16.09 7.00 -0.49
N GLN A 19 17.08 6.52 -1.24
CA GLN A 19 17.72 7.30 -2.31
C GLN A 19 16.72 7.73 -3.38
N ASN A 20 15.82 6.83 -3.80
CA ASN A 20 14.78 7.16 -4.76
C ASN A 20 13.82 8.24 -4.24
N GLU A 21 13.44 8.20 -2.96
CA GLU A 21 12.59 9.23 -2.35
C GLU A 21 13.31 10.58 -2.28
N ALA A 22 14.61 10.60 -1.97
CA ALA A 22 15.41 11.83 -2.00
C ALA A 22 15.44 12.46 -3.39
N VAL A 23 15.62 11.64 -4.44
CA VAL A 23 15.55 12.10 -5.84
C VAL A 23 14.15 12.64 -6.17
N LEU A 24 13.09 11.94 -5.78
CA LEU A 24 11.70 12.36 -6.03
C LEU A 24 11.36 13.70 -5.36
N LEU A 25 11.96 13.99 -4.21
CA LEU A 25 11.79 15.23 -3.46
C LEU A 25 12.80 16.33 -3.84
N ASN A 26 13.67 16.08 -4.83
CA ASN A 26 14.78 16.95 -5.24
C ASN A 26 15.76 17.27 -4.09
N HIS A 27 15.93 16.37 -3.13
CA HIS A 27 16.89 16.52 -2.05
C HIS A 27 18.27 16.00 -2.49
N ASN A 28 19.31 16.76 -2.19
CA ASN A 28 20.71 16.43 -2.53
C ASN A 28 21.41 15.57 -1.47
N TYR A 29 20.68 15.08 -0.47
CA TYR A 29 21.14 14.15 0.56
C TYR A 29 20.04 13.15 0.90
N ILE A 30 20.43 11.99 1.43
CA ILE A 30 19.49 11.02 2.02
C ILE A 30 19.38 11.34 3.52
N GLY A 31 18.29 12.01 3.90
CA GLY A 31 17.90 12.24 5.29
C GLY A 31 17.14 11.06 5.92
N VAL A 32 16.76 11.23 7.18
CA VAL A 32 16.08 10.21 7.99
C VAL A 32 14.61 10.04 7.61
N GLU A 33 13.99 11.11 7.12
CA GLU A 33 12.68 11.15 6.49
C GLU A 33 12.61 10.25 5.25
N HIS A 34 13.67 10.25 4.42
CA HIS A 34 13.77 9.37 3.27
C HIS A 34 13.96 7.92 3.69
N LEU A 35 14.70 7.68 4.77
CA LEU A 35 14.87 6.35 5.34
C LEU A 35 13.54 5.79 5.86
N LEU A 36 12.73 6.62 6.53
CA LEU A 36 11.37 6.26 6.94
C LEU A 36 10.49 5.89 5.74
N LEU A 37 10.48 6.73 4.69
CA LEU A 37 9.75 6.43 3.45
C LEU A 37 10.24 5.12 2.81
N GLY A 38 11.55 4.87 2.80
CA GLY A 38 12.15 3.64 2.30
C GLY A 38 11.74 2.41 3.11
N LEU A 39 11.63 2.51 4.44
CA LEU A 39 11.17 1.43 5.32
C LEU A 39 9.71 1.06 5.06
N ILE A 40 8.84 2.05 4.84
CA ILE A 40 7.43 1.82 4.54
C ILE A 40 7.29 1.21 3.14
N ARG A 41 8.02 1.77 2.16
CA ARG A 41 7.94 1.36 0.75
C ARG A 41 8.55 -0.01 0.46
N GLU A 42 9.41 -0.53 1.35
CA GLU A 42 9.91 -1.90 1.23
C GLU A 42 8.82 -2.96 1.41
N GLY A 43 7.76 -2.64 2.17
CA GLY A 43 6.46 -3.34 2.17
C GLY A 43 6.41 -4.69 2.90
N GLU A 44 7.49 -5.47 2.91
CA GLU A 44 7.44 -6.85 3.43
C GLU A 44 8.18 -7.03 4.75
N GLY A 45 9.18 -6.20 5.04
CA GLY A 45 10.05 -6.27 6.19
C GLY A 45 9.30 -6.06 7.51
N VAL A 46 9.95 -6.43 8.61
CA VAL A 46 9.38 -6.26 9.96
C VAL A 46 9.02 -4.79 10.19
N ALA A 47 9.87 -3.85 9.77
CA ALA A 47 9.58 -2.42 9.92
C ALA A 47 8.35 -1.98 9.13
N ALA A 48 8.22 -2.40 7.87
CA ALA A 48 7.07 -2.08 7.03
C ALA A 48 5.77 -2.57 7.67
N ARG A 49 5.74 -3.84 8.12
CA ARG A 49 4.58 -4.43 8.79
C ARG A 49 4.23 -3.75 10.11
N VAL A 50 5.22 -3.36 10.90
CA VAL A 50 5.00 -2.64 12.15
C VAL A 50 4.38 -1.27 11.88
N LEU A 51 4.96 -0.50 10.96
CA LEU A 51 4.46 0.81 10.58
C LEU A 51 3.03 0.73 10.00
N ASP A 52 2.79 -0.25 9.13
CA ASP A 52 1.46 -0.53 8.57
C ASP A 52 0.43 -0.89 9.65
N SER A 53 0.79 -1.77 10.61
CA SER A 53 -0.08 -2.13 11.74
C SER A 53 -0.45 -0.96 12.64
N LEU A 54 0.37 0.11 12.62
CA LEU A 54 0.15 1.34 13.36
C LEU A 54 -0.57 2.41 12.54
N GLY A 55 -0.98 2.09 11.30
CA GLY A 55 -1.69 2.99 10.39
C GLY A 55 -0.79 4.03 9.72
N VAL A 56 0.53 3.81 9.70
CA VAL A 56 1.50 4.69 9.05
C VAL A 56 1.50 4.41 7.55
N GLU A 57 0.77 5.23 6.81
CA GLU A 57 0.63 5.12 5.37
C GLU A 57 1.70 5.91 4.61
N LEU A 58 2.30 5.31 3.58
CA LEU A 58 3.35 5.94 2.77
C LEU A 58 2.94 7.31 2.21
N SER A 59 1.70 7.44 1.74
CA SER A 59 1.17 8.67 1.16
C SER A 59 1.14 9.82 2.17
N LYS A 60 0.69 9.54 3.40
CA LYS A 60 0.60 10.50 4.51
C LYS A 60 1.97 10.92 4.99
N VAL A 61 2.89 9.96 5.13
CA VAL A 61 4.29 10.25 5.50
C VAL A 61 4.93 11.12 4.42
N ARG A 62 4.76 10.80 3.13
CA ARG A 62 5.33 11.60 2.04
C ARG A 62 4.79 13.03 2.05
N ALA A 63 3.48 13.22 2.22
CA ALA A 63 2.89 14.54 2.32
C ALA A 63 3.39 15.33 3.54
N ALA A 64 3.55 14.67 4.69
CA ALA A 64 4.08 15.31 5.90
C ALA A 64 5.56 15.71 5.76
N VAL A 65 6.36 14.88 5.06
CA VAL A 65 7.76 15.19 4.73
C VAL A 65 7.84 16.38 3.78
N GLU A 66 7.05 16.39 2.70
CA GLU A 66 6.97 17.53 1.77
C GLU A 66 6.57 18.83 2.48
N PHE A 67 5.64 18.75 3.45
CA PHE A 67 5.20 19.91 4.21
C PHE A 67 6.28 20.44 5.18
N THR A 68 7.02 19.54 5.83
CA THR A 68 7.97 19.90 6.91
C THR A 68 9.34 20.28 6.36
N VAL A 69 9.85 19.50 5.40
CA VAL A 69 11.19 19.64 4.83
C VAL A 69 11.17 20.46 3.53
N GLY A 70 10.04 20.45 2.81
CA GLY A 70 9.90 21.07 1.50
C GLY A 70 10.31 20.15 0.35
N ARG A 71 10.40 20.72 -0.84
CA ARG A 71 11.10 20.13 -1.99
C ARG A 71 12.34 20.95 -2.29
N GLY A 72 13.40 20.30 -2.74
CA GLY A 72 14.61 20.99 -3.16
C GLY A 72 14.47 21.70 -4.50
N ASP A 73 15.29 22.73 -4.69
CA ASP A 73 15.26 23.63 -5.85
C ASP A 73 15.96 23.07 -7.10
N SER A 74 16.68 21.95 -6.99
CA SER A 74 17.47 21.40 -8.08
C SER A 74 17.50 19.87 -8.10
N THR A 75 17.42 19.30 -9.30
CA THR A 75 17.54 17.85 -9.51
C THR A 75 19.00 17.41 -9.37
N THR A 76 19.29 16.58 -8.37
CA THR A 76 20.62 16.01 -8.14
C THR A 76 20.70 14.59 -8.72
N ALA A 77 21.80 14.25 -9.39
CA ALA A 77 21.99 12.90 -9.91
C ALA A 77 22.10 11.89 -8.75
N PRO A 78 21.50 10.68 -8.85
CA PRO A 78 21.53 9.70 -7.75
C PRO A 78 22.96 9.36 -7.26
N SER A 79 23.95 9.39 -8.15
CA SER A 79 25.36 9.12 -7.85
C SER A 79 26.04 10.17 -6.98
N GLU A 80 25.48 11.38 -6.89
CA GLU A 80 26.04 12.50 -6.12
C GLU A 80 25.37 12.63 -4.74
N ILE A 81 24.24 11.95 -4.53
CA ILE A 81 23.51 12.00 -3.27
C ILE A 81 24.23 11.16 -2.22
N THR A 82 24.54 11.79 -1.09
CA THR A 82 25.19 11.14 0.05
C THR A 82 24.28 11.08 1.27
N LEU A 83 24.59 10.17 2.21
CA LEU A 83 23.89 10.10 3.50
C LEU A 83 24.18 11.34 4.34
N SER A 84 23.14 11.93 4.92
CA SER A 84 23.31 12.99 5.93
C SER A 84 24.09 12.46 7.15
N PRO A 85 24.76 13.34 7.93
CA PRO A 85 25.40 12.91 9.19
C PRO A 85 24.44 12.20 10.15
N ARG A 86 23.19 12.65 10.21
CA ARG A 86 22.12 12.04 11.02
C ARG A 86 21.75 10.64 10.54
N THR A 87 21.59 10.45 9.23
CA THR A 87 21.28 9.15 8.63
C THR A 87 22.43 8.15 8.85
N LYS A 88 23.69 8.60 8.77
CA LYS A 88 24.86 7.77 9.13
C LYS A 88 24.79 7.34 10.60
N LYS A 89 24.41 8.25 11.50
CA LYS A 89 24.23 7.93 12.92
C LYS A 89 23.12 6.90 13.15
N VAL A 90 21.99 7.03 12.46
CA VAL A 90 20.89 6.04 12.48
C VAL A 90 21.37 4.65 12.04
N ILE A 91 22.21 4.58 11.01
CA ILE A 91 22.81 3.32 10.54
C ILE A 91 23.73 2.70 11.60
N GLU A 92 24.58 3.49 12.26
CA GLU A 92 25.40 3.01 13.39
C GLU A 92 24.54 2.44 14.52
N LEU A 93 23.48 3.17 14.89
CA LEU A 93 22.54 2.75 15.93
C LEU A 93 21.82 1.46 15.54
N ALA A 94 21.41 1.30 14.28
CA ALA A 94 20.81 0.06 13.78
C ALA A 94 21.77 -1.14 13.89
N ILE A 95 23.06 -0.94 13.63
CA ILE A 95 24.09 -1.98 13.83
C ILE A 95 24.20 -2.35 15.31
N ASP A 96 24.17 -1.37 16.21
CA ASP A 96 24.21 -1.61 17.65
C ASP A 96 22.94 -2.32 18.15
N GLU A 97 21.76 -1.98 17.64
CA GLU A 97 20.50 -2.67 17.95
C GLU A 97 20.52 -4.14 17.50
N ALA A 98 21.02 -4.41 16.29
CA ALA A 98 21.20 -5.80 15.83
C ALA A 98 22.13 -6.58 16.76
N ARG A 99 23.22 -5.96 17.22
CA ARG A 99 24.15 -6.58 18.17
C ARG A 99 23.51 -6.83 19.54
N LYS A 100 22.76 -5.87 20.08
CA LYS A 100 22.06 -6.01 21.39
C LYS A 100 21.02 -7.13 21.36
N LEU A 101 20.36 -7.33 20.22
CA LEU A 101 19.38 -8.40 20.00
C LEU A 101 20.02 -9.74 19.62
N GLY A 102 21.35 -9.81 19.49
CA GLY A 102 22.08 -11.03 19.12
C GLY A 102 21.94 -11.44 17.65
N HIS A 103 21.47 -10.55 16.78
CA HIS A 103 21.31 -10.81 15.36
C HIS A 103 22.62 -10.60 14.60
N SER A 104 22.95 -11.54 13.70
CA SER A 104 24.19 -11.53 12.91
C SER A 104 24.19 -10.53 11.75
N HIS A 105 23.02 -10.04 11.36
CA HIS A 105 22.82 -9.12 10.25
C HIS A 105 21.86 -7.99 10.64
N VAL A 106 22.03 -6.83 10.01
CA VAL A 106 21.13 -5.67 10.13
C VAL A 106 19.95 -5.86 9.18
N GLY A 107 18.76 -5.92 9.76
CA GLY A 107 17.47 -6.00 9.06
C GLY A 107 16.65 -4.71 9.16
N THR A 108 15.44 -4.75 8.59
CA THR A 108 14.54 -3.59 8.51
C THR A 108 14.11 -3.07 9.88
N GLU A 109 13.85 -3.97 10.82
CA GLU A 109 13.52 -3.70 12.22
C GLU A 109 14.63 -2.94 12.94
N HIS A 110 15.88 -3.26 12.66
CA HIS A 110 17.03 -2.60 13.26
C HIS A 110 17.19 -1.19 12.73
N LEU A 111 16.97 -1.01 11.42
CA LEU A 111 16.92 0.32 10.80
C LEU A 111 15.81 1.19 11.41
N LEU A 112 14.62 0.62 11.63
CA LEU A 112 13.52 1.32 12.29
C LEU A 112 13.87 1.66 13.75
N LEU A 113 14.42 0.71 14.52
CA LEU A 113 14.83 0.97 15.92
C LEU A 113 15.93 2.04 16.01
N GLY A 114 16.90 2.02 15.10
CA GLY A 114 17.93 3.05 14.99
C GLY A 114 17.35 4.43 14.69
N LEU A 115 16.36 4.49 13.79
CA LEU A 115 15.66 5.73 13.44
C LEU A 115 14.88 6.30 14.65
N LEU A 116 14.23 5.43 15.42
CA LEU A 116 13.48 5.81 16.63
C LEU A 116 14.38 6.29 17.79
N HIS A 117 15.70 6.12 17.71
CA HIS A 117 16.63 6.64 18.70
C HIS A 117 16.91 8.13 18.49
N GLU A 118 16.65 8.66 17.29
CA GLU A 118 16.75 10.08 16.98
C GLU A 118 15.40 10.77 17.22
N SER A 119 15.08 11.02 18.49
CA SER A 119 13.79 11.58 18.92
C SER A 119 13.52 13.01 18.43
N GLU A 120 14.57 13.74 18.05
CA GLU A 120 14.49 15.11 17.52
C GLU A 120 14.57 15.16 15.98
N SER A 121 14.33 14.04 15.30
CA SER A 121 14.36 13.95 13.84
C SER A 121 13.04 14.32 13.16
N ASP A 122 13.11 14.72 11.88
CA ASP A 122 11.92 14.97 11.06
C ASP A 122 11.05 13.70 10.93
N ALA A 123 11.67 12.52 10.88
CA ALA A 123 10.95 11.25 10.86
C ALA A 123 10.16 11.00 12.17
N ALA A 124 10.75 11.33 13.32
CA ALA A 124 10.08 11.28 14.62
C ALA A 124 8.92 12.30 14.70
N GLY A 125 9.13 13.52 14.19
CA GLY A 125 8.08 14.55 14.10
C GLY A 125 6.91 14.12 13.21
N VAL A 126 7.19 13.48 12.07
CA VAL A 126 6.17 12.96 11.15
C VAL A 126 5.38 11.81 11.78
N LEU A 127 6.01 10.87 12.47
CA LEU A 127 5.28 9.80 13.16
C LEU A 127 4.36 10.35 14.27
N GLN A 128 4.83 11.35 15.01
CA GLN A 128 4.03 12.02 16.04
C GLN A 128 2.85 12.79 15.46
N SER A 129 3.03 13.50 14.33
CA SER A 129 1.95 14.23 13.67
C SER A 129 0.86 13.30 13.11
N LEU A 130 1.23 12.06 12.78
CA LEU A 130 0.30 10.99 12.41
C LEU A 130 -0.34 10.27 13.60
N GLY A 131 -0.08 10.73 14.84
CA GLY A 131 -0.64 10.15 16.06
C GLY A 131 0.01 8.85 16.51
N VAL A 132 1.21 8.55 16.02
CA VAL A 132 1.95 7.32 16.35
C VAL A 132 3.15 7.66 17.25
N PRO A 133 3.04 7.48 18.58
CA PRO A 133 4.15 7.79 19.48
C PRO A 133 5.30 6.78 19.30
N ILE A 134 6.53 7.29 19.38
CA ILE A 134 7.79 6.54 19.15
C ILE A 134 7.86 5.27 20.01
N GLU A 135 7.49 5.37 21.29
CA GLU A 135 7.51 4.23 22.21
C GLU A 135 6.53 3.11 21.80
N LYS A 136 5.38 3.47 21.19
CA LYS A 136 4.44 2.48 20.65
C LYS A 136 5.04 1.74 19.45
N VAL A 137 5.78 2.44 18.59
CA VAL A 137 6.50 1.80 17.47
C VAL A 137 7.55 0.83 18.01
N ARG A 138 8.37 1.28 18.97
CA ARG A 138 9.41 0.45 19.60
C ARG A 138 8.82 -0.82 20.22
N HIS A 139 7.76 -0.70 21.02
CA HIS A 139 7.08 -1.86 21.61
C HIS A 139 6.54 -2.82 20.55
N GLN A 140 5.96 -2.30 19.47
CA GLN A 140 5.41 -3.13 18.40
C GLN A 140 6.51 -3.90 17.63
N VAL A 141 7.69 -3.28 17.42
CA VAL A 141 8.86 -3.97 16.82
C VAL A 141 9.30 -5.13 17.73
N ILE A 142 9.49 -4.88 19.02
CA ILE A 142 9.92 -5.90 19.97
C ILE A 142 8.89 -7.03 20.09
N ALA A 143 7.59 -6.70 20.14
CA ALA A 143 6.52 -7.69 20.17
C ALA A 143 6.52 -8.58 18.91
N THR A 144 6.74 -7.98 17.73
CA THR A 144 6.81 -8.71 16.45
C THR A 144 8.03 -9.63 16.41
N LEU A 145 9.18 -9.21 16.94
CA LEU A 145 10.38 -10.04 17.03
C LEU A 145 10.22 -11.19 18.04
N GLY A 146 9.58 -10.94 19.18
CA GLY A 146 9.27 -11.97 20.18
C GLY A 146 8.34 -13.06 19.65
N GLN A 147 7.44 -12.73 18.73
CA GLN A 147 6.57 -13.71 18.05
C GLN A 147 7.32 -14.53 16.99
N GLN A 148 8.39 -14.00 16.40
CA GLN A 148 9.24 -14.71 15.44
C GLN A 148 10.28 -15.63 16.11
N GLY A 149 10.70 -15.31 17.34
CA GLY A 149 11.65 -16.11 18.13
C GLY A 149 11.13 -17.45 18.66
N VAL A 150 9.82 -17.72 18.58
CA VAL A 150 9.20 -18.98 19.04
C VAL A 150 8.96 -19.97 17.87
N GLY A 151 9.35 -19.61 16.63
CA GLY A 151 9.00 -20.36 15.42
C GLY A 151 10.14 -21.06 14.67
N ASP A 152 11.40 -20.93 15.10
CA ASP A 152 12.54 -21.46 14.32
C ASP A 152 13.55 -22.22 15.19
N THR A 153 13.13 -23.37 15.70
CA THR A 153 14.03 -24.49 16.03
C THR A 153 13.36 -25.77 15.52
N GLY A 154 14.06 -26.51 14.65
CA GLY A 154 13.44 -27.52 13.79
C GLY A 154 12.84 -28.73 14.51
N SER A 155 11.74 -29.27 13.94
CA SER A 155 11.50 -30.70 13.75
C SER A 155 10.12 -30.95 13.11
N ALA A 156 10.10 -31.92 12.19
CA ALA A 156 9.02 -32.85 11.82
C ALA A 156 7.54 -32.44 11.93
N TRP A 157 6.84 -32.64 10.82
CA TRP A 157 5.39 -32.75 10.74
C TRP A 157 4.84 -33.85 11.66
N VAL A 158 3.93 -33.49 12.58
CA VAL A 158 2.79 -34.31 13.05
C VAL A 158 1.63 -33.36 13.38
N GLY A 159 0.43 -33.70 12.91
CA GLY A 159 -0.74 -32.80 12.83
C GLY A 159 -1.50 -32.50 14.13
N GLY A 160 -2.56 -31.70 13.97
CA GLY A 160 -3.61 -31.49 14.98
C GLY A 160 -4.09 -30.04 15.14
N GLU A 161 -5.02 -29.65 14.26
CA GLU A 161 -6.16 -28.73 14.46
C GLU A 161 -5.97 -27.34 15.11
N GLY A 162 -6.36 -26.30 14.34
CA GLY A 162 -7.01 -25.11 14.90
C GLY A 162 -6.28 -23.77 14.72
N ARG A 163 -6.03 -23.31 13.49
CA ARG A 163 -5.78 -21.88 13.19
C ARG A 163 -6.47 -21.43 11.89
N PRO A 164 -7.12 -20.25 11.86
CA PRO A 164 -7.91 -19.80 10.72
C PRO A 164 -7.00 -19.46 9.53
N ALA A 165 -7.45 -19.93 8.38
CA ALA A 165 -6.78 -19.79 7.10
C ALA A 165 -6.70 -18.32 6.65
N TYR A 166 -5.51 -17.72 6.78
CA TYR A 166 -5.11 -16.62 5.88
C TYR A 166 -3.68 -16.79 5.35
N ALA A 167 -3.12 -17.99 5.48
CA ALA A 167 -1.76 -18.32 5.07
C ALA A 167 -1.77 -19.56 4.18
N ASN A 168 -2.36 -19.47 2.99
CA ASN A 168 -1.91 -20.26 1.84
C ASN A 168 -2.39 -19.68 0.51
N THR A 169 -1.96 -18.45 0.21
CA THR A 169 -1.77 -18.09 -1.19
C THR A 169 -0.30 -17.77 -1.35
N ARG A 170 0.38 -18.68 -2.02
CA ARG A 170 1.76 -18.56 -2.47
C ARG A 170 1.84 -17.33 -3.38
N TRP A 171 2.11 -16.14 -2.83
CA TRP A 171 2.36 -14.95 -3.62
C TRP A 171 3.74 -15.10 -4.25
N ALA A 172 3.77 -15.68 -5.45
CA ALA A 172 4.90 -15.56 -6.35
C ALA A 172 5.08 -14.07 -6.71
N PRO A 173 6.30 -13.60 -7.01
CA PRO A 173 6.49 -12.23 -7.48
C PRO A 173 5.74 -12.07 -8.82
N ILE A 174 5.16 -10.90 -9.08
CA ILE A 174 4.41 -10.47 -10.29
C ILE A 174 2.88 -10.63 -10.17
N GLY A 175 2.19 -9.53 -9.86
CA GLY A 175 0.74 -9.34 -9.98
C GLY A 175 0.38 -7.97 -10.56
N PRO A 176 -0.86 -7.72 -11.00
CA PRO A 176 -1.26 -6.47 -11.68
C PRO A 176 -1.18 -5.20 -10.81
N PHE A 177 -1.11 -5.34 -9.49
CA PHE A 177 -1.13 -4.22 -8.54
C PHE A 177 0.07 -3.28 -8.66
N ASP A 178 1.24 -3.79 -9.09
CA ASP A 178 2.45 -2.99 -9.32
C ASP A 178 2.32 -2.05 -10.53
N ARG A 179 1.29 -2.26 -11.37
CA ARG A 179 1.00 -1.45 -12.56
C ARG A 179 -0.06 -0.39 -12.30
N LEU A 180 -0.62 -0.26 -11.10
CA LEU A 180 -1.60 0.79 -10.81
C LEU A 180 -0.95 2.17 -10.90
N ASP A 181 -1.59 3.10 -11.61
CA ASP A 181 -1.23 4.51 -11.50
C ASP A 181 -1.67 5.11 -10.16
N ALA A 182 -1.28 6.35 -9.91
CA ALA A 182 -1.56 7.00 -8.63
C ALA A 182 -3.07 7.13 -8.34
N ASP A 183 -3.91 7.25 -9.36
CA ASP A 183 -5.35 7.45 -9.21
C ASP A 183 -6.05 6.12 -8.97
N ALA A 184 -5.71 5.10 -9.76
CA ALA A 184 -6.16 3.73 -9.58
C ALA A 184 -5.74 3.15 -8.22
N GLY A 185 -4.53 3.44 -7.76
CA GLY A 185 -4.06 3.07 -6.43
C GLY A 185 -4.88 3.70 -5.29
N ARG A 186 -5.25 4.98 -5.41
CA ARG A 186 -6.12 5.66 -4.43
C ARG A 186 -7.53 5.09 -4.40
N ILE A 187 -8.09 4.75 -5.56
CA ILE A 187 -9.40 4.12 -5.68
C ILE A 187 -9.40 2.74 -5.02
N LEU A 188 -8.36 1.93 -5.27
CA LEU A 188 -8.24 0.63 -4.65
C LEU A 188 -8.13 0.78 -3.11
N ALA A 189 -7.28 1.69 -2.62
CA ALA A 189 -7.15 1.97 -1.20
C ALA A 189 -8.49 2.41 -0.56
N ARG A 190 -9.26 3.24 -1.26
CA ARG A 190 -10.59 3.66 -0.84
C ARG A 190 -11.57 2.49 -0.74
N ALA A 191 -11.55 1.54 -1.68
CA ALA A 191 -12.39 0.35 -1.63
C ALA A 191 -12.13 -0.47 -0.36
N TYR A 192 -10.85 -0.66 0.01
CA TYR A 192 -10.47 -1.31 1.27
C TYR A 192 -10.91 -0.51 2.52
N TRP A 193 -10.74 0.82 2.49
CA TRP A 193 -11.14 1.68 3.60
C TRP A 193 -12.66 1.69 3.83
N GLU A 194 -13.44 1.80 2.76
CA GLU A 194 -14.90 1.84 2.83
C GLU A 194 -15.49 0.48 3.20
N ALA A 195 -14.89 -0.63 2.75
CA ALA A 195 -15.24 -1.98 3.20
C ALA A 195 -15.05 -2.12 4.72
N GLY A 196 -13.91 -1.66 5.24
CA GLY A 196 -13.63 -1.69 6.67
C GLY A 196 -14.51 -0.76 7.51
N ARG A 197 -14.91 0.39 6.95
CA ARG A 197 -15.84 1.34 7.60
C ARG A 197 -17.27 0.82 7.63
N SER A 198 -17.70 0.15 6.58
CA SER A 198 -19.08 -0.32 6.39
C SER A 198 -19.33 -1.70 7.00
N ASN A 199 -18.41 -2.16 7.87
CA ASN A 199 -18.45 -3.47 8.50
C ASN A 199 -18.56 -4.63 7.48
N CYS A 200 -17.92 -4.52 6.32
CA CYS A 200 -17.94 -5.61 5.36
C CYS A 200 -17.02 -6.74 5.84
N ARG A 201 -17.47 -7.99 5.68
CA ARG A 201 -16.63 -9.18 5.91
C ARG A 201 -15.73 -9.48 4.70
N HIS A 202 -16.19 -9.05 3.53
CA HIS A 202 -15.58 -9.34 2.24
C HIS A 202 -15.32 -8.04 1.47
N ILE A 203 -14.27 -8.03 0.65
CA ILE A 203 -14.05 -7.01 -0.39
C ILE A 203 -14.19 -7.64 -1.77
N GLY A 204 -15.16 -7.14 -2.52
CA GLY A 204 -15.59 -7.58 -3.85
C GLY A 204 -15.63 -6.44 -4.87
N PRO A 205 -15.99 -6.74 -6.13
CA PRO A 205 -16.13 -5.75 -7.20
C PRO A 205 -17.05 -4.58 -6.85
N GLU A 206 -17.99 -4.76 -5.94
CA GLU A 206 -18.94 -3.74 -5.51
C GLU A 206 -18.30 -2.65 -4.64
N GLN A 207 -17.32 -2.98 -3.78
CA GLN A 207 -16.55 -1.95 -3.06
C GLN A 207 -15.57 -1.24 -3.99
N LEU A 208 -15.06 -1.93 -5.03
CA LEU A 208 -14.29 -1.28 -6.09
C LEU A 208 -15.15 -0.27 -6.86
N LEU A 209 -16.40 -0.65 -7.18
CA LEU A 209 -17.36 0.22 -7.87
C LEU A 209 -17.73 1.44 -7.02
N LEU A 210 -18.02 1.25 -5.73
CA LEU A 210 -18.29 2.36 -4.81
C LEU A 210 -17.10 3.35 -4.75
N ALA A 211 -15.88 2.83 -4.69
CA ALA A 211 -14.68 3.66 -4.69
C ALA A 211 -14.47 4.42 -6.01
N LEU A 212 -14.82 3.84 -7.16
CA LEU A 212 -14.82 4.49 -8.47
C LEU A 212 -15.87 5.60 -8.58
N VAL A 213 -17.05 5.39 -7.99
CA VAL A 213 -18.12 6.41 -7.93
C VAL A 213 -17.71 7.57 -7.03
N ALA A 214 -17.02 7.29 -5.93
CA ALA A 214 -16.50 8.29 -5.00
C ALA A 214 -15.23 9.01 -5.49
N ASP A 215 -14.65 8.60 -6.61
CA ASP A 215 -13.49 9.27 -7.19
C ASP A 215 -13.88 10.62 -7.82
N HIS A 216 -13.18 11.67 -7.41
CA HIS A 216 -13.44 13.04 -7.86
C HIS A 216 -12.44 13.53 -8.92
N SER A 217 -11.64 12.62 -9.51
CA SER A 217 -10.76 13.00 -10.60
C SER A 217 -11.56 13.67 -11.74
N PRO A 218 -11.02 14.70 -12.41
CA PRO A 218 -11.71 15.34 -13.53
C PRO A 218 -12.08 14.35 -14.63
N TRP A 219 -11.22 13.35 -14.84
CA TRP A 219 -11.42 12.27 -15.80
C TRP A 219 -12.64 11.40 -15.46
N MET A 220 -12.69 10.86 -14.24
CA MET A 220 -13.76 9.95 -13.85
C MET A 220 -15.12 10.66 -13.76
N ARG A 221 -15.13 11.93 -13.33
CA ARG A 221 -16.35 12.77 -13.39
C ARG A 221 -16.88 12.92 -14.81
N ARG A 222 -16.01 13.02 -15.81
CA ARG A 222 -16.41 13.11 -17.22
C ARG A 222 -16.96 11.77 -17.72
N VAL A 223 -16.32 10.66 -17.36
CA VAL A 223 -16.80 9.30 -17.70
C VAL A 223 -18.21 9.08 -17.16
N TRP A 224 -18.44 9.31 -15.86
CA TRP A 224 -19.77 9.16 -15.25
C TRP A 224 -20.83 10.07 -15.88
N LYS A 225 -20.45 11.30 -16.23
CA LYS A 225 -21.35 12.26 -16.90
C LYS A 225 -21.75 11.80 -18.30
N GLU A 226 -20.81 11.31 -19.11
CA GLU A 226 -21.10 10.82 -20.46
C GLU A 226 -21.90 9.52 -20.43
N LEU A 227 -21.71 8.68 -19.41
CA LEU A 227 -22.53 7.49 -19.17
C LEU A 227 -23.97 7.81 -18.76
N GLY A 228 -24.26 9.05 -18.32
CA GLY A 228 -25.60 9.48 -17.94
C GLY A 228 -26.15 8.77 -16.70
N VAL A 229 -25.28 8.27 -15.82
CA VAL A 229 -25.67 7.47 -14.65
C VAL A 229 -26.07 8.36 -13.49
N ASP A 230 -27.21 8.07 -12.87
CA ASP A 230 -27.52 8.60 -11.55
C ASP A 230 -26.69 7.88 -10.47
N LEU A 231 -25.58 8.51 -10.08
CA LEU A 231 -24.63 7.98 -9.10
C LEU A 231 -25.26 7.77 -7.72
N VAL A 232 -26.26 8.57 -7.34
CA VAL A 232 -26.93 8.43 -6.04
C VAL A 232 -27.75 7.15 -6.02
N SER A 233 -28.53 6.91 -7.08
CA SER A 233 -29.28 5.67 -7.24
C SER A 233 -28.36 4.44 -7.36
N LEU A 234 -27.22 4.57 -8.05
CA LEU A 234 -26.25 3.48 -8.17
C LEU A 234 -25.66 3.07 -6.80
N VAL A 235 -25.21 4.05 -5.99
CA VAL A 235 -24.69 3.79 -4.64
C VAL A 235 -25.74 3.16 -3.75
N ALA A 236 -26.99 3.65 -3.80
CA ALA A 236 -28.09 3.09 -3.01
C ALA A 236 -28.38 1.63 -3.37
N ARG A 237 -28.35 1.27 -4.66
CA ARG A 237 -28.54 -0.11 -5.13
C ARG A 237 -27.45 -1.04 -4.61
N ILE A 238 -26.18 -0.63 -4.71
CA ILE A 238 -25.05 -1.42 -4.23
C ILE A 238 -25.16 -1.62 -2.71
N GLY A 239 -25.47 -0.57 -1.96
CA GLY A 239 -25.64 -0.65 -0.51
C GLY A 239 -26.79 -1.57 -0.07
N ALA A 240 -27.87 -1.63 -0.83
CA ALA A 240 -28.99 -2.54 -0.56
C ALA A 240 -28.63 -4.01 -0.87
N ALA A 241 -27.83 -4.25 -1.90
CA ALA A 241 -27.45 -5.59 -2.36
C ALA A 241 -26.25 -6.19 -1.59
N ALA A 242 -25.39 -5.36 -1.01
CA ALA A 242 -24.26 -5.76 -0.17
C ALA A 242 -24.35 -5.10 1.21
N PRO A 243 -25.29 -5.53 2.08
CA PRO A 243 -25.46 -4.93 3.39
C PRO A 243 -24.24 -5.20 4.29
N PRO A 244 -24.00 -4.32 5.29
CA PRO A 244 -22.98 -4.53 6.32
C PRO A 244 -23.09 -5.91 6.97
N HIS A 245 -21.96 -6.48 7.39
CA HIS A 245 -22.00 -7.70 8.19
C HIS A 245 -22.77 -7.45 9.50
N GLU A 246 -23.75 -8.31 9.79
CA GLU A 246 -24.40 -8.33 11.09
C GLU A 246 -23.43 -8.91 12.15
N GLY A 247 -23.03 -8.09 13.12
CA GLY A 247 -22.16 -8.49 14.22
C GLY A 247 -21.02 -7.51 14.51
N GLY A 248 -20.11 -7.92 15.39
CA GLY A 248 -18.90 -7.16 15.71
C GLY A 248 -18.00 -6.99 14.49
N LYS A 249 -17.11 -6.00 14.54
CA LYS A 249 -16.21 -5.71 13.43
C LYS A 249 -15.29 -6.91 13.14
N PRO A 250 -15.24 -7.42 11.89
CA PRO A 250 -14.41 -8.58 11.59
C PRO A 250 -12.92 -8.24 11.76
N ASP A 251 -12.16 -9.19 12.31
CA ASP A 251 -10.72 -9.03 12.61
C ASP A 251 -9.88 -8.77 11.35
N ARG A 252 -10.35 -9.20 10.17
CA ARG A 252 -9.71 -9.00 8.88
C ARG A 252 -10.72 -8.98 7.73
N LEU A 253 -10.47 -8.12 6.74
CA LEU A 253 -11.18 -8.13 5.45
C LEU A 253 -10.69 -9.28 4.57
N ILE A 254 -11.62 -10.06 4.03
CA ILE A 254 -11.32 -11.19 3.14
C ILE A 254 -11.59 -10.74 1.69
N SER A 255 -10.55 -10.71 0.85
CA SER A 255 -10.75 -10.53 -0.60
C SER A 255 -11.44 -11.74 -1.19
N VAL A 256 -12.54 -11.53 -1.91
CA VAL A 256 -13.16 -12.59 -2.71
C VAL A 256 -12.43 -12.70 -4.06
N ALA A 257 -12.54 -13.85 -4.73
CA ALA A 257 -11.79 -14.14 -5.95
C ALA A 257 -12.14 -13.14 -7.08
N GLU A 258 -13.42 -12.78 -7.15
CA GLU A 258 -14.00 -11.87 -8.11
C GLU A 258 -13.35 -10.47 -8.07
N PHE A 259 -12.85 -10.06 -6.90
CA PHE A 259 -12.11 -8.81 -6.73
C PHE A 259 -10.73 -8.85 -7.38
N SER A 260 -9.97 -9.92 -7.17
CA SER A 260 -8.68 -10.12 -7.84
C SER A 260 -8.87 -10.26 -9.34
N ASP A 261 -9.87 -11.02 -9.76
CA ASP A 261 -10.17 -11.24 -11.17
C ASP A 261 -10.53 -9.92 -11.89
N ALA A 262 -11.24 -9.01 -11.21
CA ALA A 262 -11.54 -7.69 -11.75
C ALA A 262 -10.27 -6.87 -12.04
N ILE A 263 -9.26 -6.99 -11.19
CA ILE A 263 -7.98 -6.26 -11.32
C ILE A 263 -7.10 -6.92 -12.41
N ASP A 264 -7.12 -8.25 -12.51
CA ASP A 264 -6.45 -8.98 -13.60
C ASP A 264 -7.06 -8.63 -14.97
N ARG A 265 -8.38 -8.49 -15.05
CA ARG A 265 -9.07 -8.00 -16.26
C ARG A 265 -8.74 -6.55 -16.56
N ALA A 266 -8.69 -5.68 -15.55
CA ALA A 266 -8.26 -4.30 -15.72
C ALA A 266 -6.84 -4.19 -16.29
N SER A 267 -5.91 -5.00 -15.78
CA SER A 267 -4.55 -5.15 -16.32
C SER A 267 -4.54 -5.60 -17.79
N SER A 268 -5.38 -6.58 -18.12
CA SER A 268 -5.52 -7.08 -19.49
C SER A 268 -6.03 -6.00 -20.45
N PHE A 269 -7.04 -5.22 -20.04
CA PHE A 269 -7.55 -4.09 -20.83
C PHE A 269 -6.51 -2.97 -21.01
N ALA A 270 -5.76 -2.65 -19.94
CA ALA A 270 -4.68 -1.67 -20.02
C ALA A 270 -3.62 -2.12 -21.06
N ALA A 271 -3.22 -3.39 -21.03
CA ALA A 271 -2.25 -3.96 -21.96
C ALA A 271 -2.75 -3.96 -23.42
N GLN A 272 -4.01 -4.35 -23.66
CA GLN A 272 -4.61 -4.32 -25.02
C GLN A 272 -4.61 -2.92 -25.64
N ARG A 273 -4.65 -1.87 -24.81
CA ARG A 273 -4.61 -0.47 -25.24
C ARG A 273 -3.21 0.15 -25.21
N GLY A 274 -2.16 -0.66 -25.07
CA GLY A 274 -0.78 -0.20 -25.00
C GLY A 274 -0.48 0.64 -23.75
N SER A 275 -1.32 0.57 -22.72
CA SER A 275 -1.11 1.29 -21.47
C SER A 275 -0.20 0.50 -20.52
N ALA A 276 0.94 1.08 -20.18
CA ALA A 276 1.85 0.49 -19.20
C ALA A 276 1.22 0.39 -17.80
N LEU A 277 0.36 1.36 -17.47
CA LEU A 277 -0.30 1.48 -16.17
C LEU A 277 -1.81 1.19 -16.24
N ILE A 278 -2.31 0.57 -15.17
CA ILE A 278 -3.74 0.41 -14.89
C ILE A 278 -4.25 1.74 -14.35
N ARG A 279 -5.34 2.21 -14.93
CA ARG A 279 -5.94 3.52 -14.66
C ARG A 279 -7.37 3.32 -14.15
N PRO A 280 -8.01 4.34 -13.55
CA PRO A 280 -9.38 4.23 -13.07
C PRO A 280 -10.39 3.66 -14.09
N GLU A 281 -10.28 4.04 -15.38
CA GLU A 281 -11.17 3.50 -16.42
C GLU A 281 -10.95 2.01 -16.71
N HIS A 282 -9.72 1.52 -16.53
CA HIS A 282 -9.40 0.10 -16.69
C HIS A 282 -10.01 -0.72 -15.54
N LEU A 283 -10.02 -0.18 -14.31
CA LEU A 283 -10.69 -0.80 -13.17
C LEU A 283 -12.21 -0.92 -13.41
N LEU A 284 -12.84 0.14 -13.93
CA LEU A 284 -14.27 0.13 -14.29
C LEU A 284 -14.57 -0.95 -15.34
N LEU A 285 -13.75 -1.06 -16.39
CA LEU A 285 -13.88 -2.13 -17.40
C LEU A 285 -13.62 -3.53 -16.82
N GLY A 286 -12.71 -3.63 -15.86
CA GLY A 286 -12.38 -4.88 -15.16
C GLY A 286 -13.56 -5.47 -14.38
N ILE A 287 -14.46 -4.62 -13.87
CA ILE A 287 -15.68 -5.04 -13.17
C ILE A 287 -16.62 -5.81 -14.10
N PHE A 288 -16.83 -5.35 -15.35
CA PHE A 288 -17.77 -5.97 -16.29
C PHE A 288 -17.36 -7.35 -16.81
N GLY A 289 -16.06 -7.67 -16.88
CA GLY A 289 -15.60 -8.89 -17.55
C GLY A 289 -15.71 -10.18 -16.72
N GLY A 290 -16.41 -10.17 -15.59
CA GLY A 290 -16.50 -11.28 -14.63
C GLY A 290 -17.82 -12.03 -14.67
N ALA A 291 -18.01 -12.96 -13.71
CA ALA A 291 -19.29 -13.60 -13.46
C ALA A 291 -20.34 -12.55 -13.00
N PRO A 292 -21.65 -12.80 -13.24
CA PRO A 292 -22.71 -11.94 -12.74
C PRO A 292 -22.58 -11.73 -11.23
N GLY A 293 -22.89 -10.53 -10.76
CA GLY A 293 -22.72 -10.17 -9.36
C GLY A 293 -23.08 -8.73 -9.09
N THR A 294 -23.18 -8.39 -7.80
CA THR A 294 -23.77 -7.13 -7.31
C THR A 294 -23.31 -5.88 -8.05
N ALA A 295 -22.01 -5.76 -8.37
CA ALA A 295 -21.47 -4.60 -9.08
C ALA A 295 -21.94 -4.53 -10.55
N VAL A 296 -21.92 -5.66 -11.26
CA VAL A 296 -22.33 -5.75 -12.67
C VAL A 296 -23.83 -5.55 -12.78
N ASP A 297 -24.61 -6.23 -11.93
CA ASP A 297 -26.07 -6.13 -11.91
C ASP A 297 -26.52 -4.68 -11.63
N ALA A 298 -25.80 -3.97 -10.73
CA ALA A 298 -26.08 -2.58 -10.42
C ALA A 298 -25.78 -1.64 -11.60
N LEU A 299 -24.69 -1.88 -12.34
CA LEU A 299 -24.32 -1.12 -13.53
C LEU A 299 -25.30 -1.36 -14.68
N GLU A 300 -25.67 -2.62 -14.95
CA GLU A 300 -26.65 -2.98 -15.97
C GLU A 300 -28.03 -2.40 -15.65
N ALA A 301 -28.46 -2.47 -14.38
CA ALA A 301 -29.71 -1.85 -13.93
C ALA A 301 -29.68 -0.31 -14.03
N ALA A 302 -28.50 0.30 -14.05
CA ALA A 302 -28.30 1.72 -14.33
C ALA A 302 -28.18 2.04 -15.83
N GLY A 303 -28.36 1.03 -16.70
CA GLY A 303 -28.28 1.17 -18.16
C GLY A 303 -26.86 1.25 -18.71
N VAL A 304 -25.85 0.85 -17.93
CA VAL A 304 -24.44 0.86 -18.33
C VAL A 304 -24.02 -0.50 -18.87
N THR A 305 -23.52 -0.53 -20.10
CA THR A 305 -22.92 -1.72 -20.71
C THR A 305 -21.40 -1.59 -20.82
N PRO A 306 -20.65 -2.71 -20.89
CA PRO A 306 -19.21 -2.66 -21.11
C PRO A 306 -18.83 -1.98 -22.43
N GLU A 307 -19.65 -2.11 -23.48
CA GLU A 307 -19.44 -1.47 -24.78
C GLU A 307 -19.51 0.05 -24.66
N GLN A 308 -20.51 0.59 -23.96
CA GLN A 308 -20.64 2.03 -23.73
C GLN A 308 -19.44 2.59 -22.96
N VAL A 309 -18.95 1.87 -21.94
CA VAL A 309 -17.76 2.28 -21.18
C VAL A 309 -16.54 2.32 -22.10
N ARG A 310 -16.36 1.31 -22.97
CA ARG A 310 -15.25 1.31 -23.95
C ARG A 310 -15.34 2.48 -24.92
N GLU A 311 -16.50 2.71 -25.51
CA GLU A 311 -16.72 3.80 -26.48
C GLU A 311 -16.44 5.18 -25.87
N ILE A 312 -16.87 5.41 -24.63
CA ILE A 312 -16.59 6.67 -23.92
C ILE A 312 -15.09 6.80 -23.63
N VAL A 313 -14.43 5.74 -23.17
CA VAL A 313 -12.98 5.77 -22.91
C VAL A 313 -12.20 6.05 -24.20
N ASP A 314 -12.64 5.52 -25.35
CA ASP A 314 -12.06 5.84 -26.66
C ASP A 314 -12.28 7.30 -27.05
N LYS A 315 -13.53 7.77 -27.01
CA LYS A 315 -13.92 9.14 -27.35
C LYS A 315 -13.23 10.20 -26.49
N LEU A 316 -12.95 9.90 -25.22
CA LEU A 316 -12.33 10.85 -24.30
C LEU A 316 -10.80 10.91 -24.44
N LYS A 317 -10.18 9.93 -25.11
CA LYS A 317 -8.73 9.87 -25.38
C LYS A 317 -8.35 10.49 -26.74
N SER A 318 -9.30 10.61 -27.67
CA SER A 318 -9.16 11.31 -28.96
C SER A 318 -9.34 12.82 -28.82
#